data_AF-A0A3G8M9V6-F1
#
_entry.id   AF-A0A3G8M9V6-F1
#
_cell.length_a   1.000
_cell.length_b   1.000
_cell.length_c   1.000
_cell.angle_alpha   90.00
_cell.angle_beta   90.00
_cell.angle_gamma   90.00
#
_symmetry.space_group_name_H-M   'P 1'
#
loop_
_entity.id
_entity.type
_entity.pdbx_description
1 polymer ?
#
loop_
_entity_poly.entity_id
_entity_poly.type
_entity_poly.pdbx_seq_one_letter_code
_entity_poly.pdbx_strand_id
1 'polypeptide(L)'
;MFAILRGANGRRHGVDFQDDPVSVDVSMSAITVQITVTAADPADPAKARYCTIALPRDALLAAMAAASVQKAPDGKAGLRLVIPE
;
A
#
# COMPACT_ATOMS: atom_id res chain seq x y z
N MET A 1 9.43 -8.20 -7.38
CA MET A 1 8.73 -7.14 -6.60
C MET A 1 8.30 -7.67 -5.22
N PHE A 2 8.54 -6.92 -4.14
CA PHE A 2 8.20 -7.32 -2.76
C PHE A 2 7.26 -6.30 -2.11
N ALA A 3 6.24 -6.75 -1.39
CA ALA A 3 5.60 -5.90 -0.37
C ALA A 3 6.20 -6.25 0.99
N ILE A 4 6.85 -5.27 1.62
CA ILE A 4 7.43 -5.42 2.95
C ILE A 4 6.58 -4.63 3.93
N LEU A 5 5.85 -5.33 4.79
CA LEU A 5 5.25 -4.74 5.97
C LEU A 5 6.25 -4.77 7.12
N ARG A 6 6.58 -3.61 7.67
CA ARG A 6 7.28 -3.51 8.95
C ARG A 6 6.28 -3.12 10.01
N GLY A 7 5.96 -4.07 10.88
CA GLY A 7 5.19 -3.76 12.08
C GLY A 7 6.00 -2.87 13.02
N ALA A 8 5.32 -2.12 13.90
CA ALA A 8 5.96 -1.29 14.93
C ALA A 8 6.86 -2.10 15.89
N ASN A 9 6.69 -3.43 15.93
CA ASN A 9 7.54 -4.37 16.66
C ASN A 9 8.86 -4.72 15.94
N GLY A 10 9.18 -4.06 14.82
CA GLY A 10 10.37 -4.33 14.01
C GLY A 10 10.29 -5.61 13.18
N ARG A 11 9.19 -6.37 13.26
CA ARG A 11 9.03 -7.62 12.52
C ARG A 11 8.67 -7.33 11.07
N ARG A 12 9.38 -8.00 10.17
CA ARG A 12 9.15 -7.94 8.72
C ARG A 12 8.19 -9.04 8.32
N HIS A 13 7.05 -8.65 7.79
CA HIS A 13 6.12 -9.52 7.10
C HIS A 13 6.25 -9.23 5.61
N GLY A 14 7.04 -10.06 4.92
CA GLY A 14 7.27 -9.93 3.48
C GLY A 14 6.45 -10.95 2.72
N VAL A 15 5.72 -10.49 1.71
CA VAL A 15 5.18 -11.37 0.66
C VAL A 15 6.01 -11.13 -0.59
N ASP A 16 6.57 -12.20 -1.11
CA ASP A 16 7.34 -12.19 -2.35
C ASP A 16 6.41 -12.47 -3.54
N PHE A 17 6.17 -11.43 -4.32
CA PHE A 17 5.34 -11.51 -5.52
C PHE A 17 6.16 -11.85 -6.76
N GLN A 18 7.49 -12.01 -6.64
CA GLN A 18 8.38 -12.18 -7.78
C GLN A 18 8.12 -11.08 -8.83
N ASP A 19 8.27 -11.35 -10.11
CA ASP A 19 7.94 -10.40 -11.17
C ASP A 19 6.54 -10.62 -11.74
N ASP A 20 5.67 -11.28 -10.96
CA ASP A 20 4.30 -11.54 -11.36
C ASP A 20 3.46 -10.27 -11.28
N PRO A 21 2.50 -10.08 -12.21
CA PRO A 21 1.59 -8.95 -12.17
C PRO A 21 0.75 -8.99 -10.89
N VAL A 22 0.67 -7.86 -10.20
CA VAL A 22 -0.09 -7.69 -8.96
C VAL A 22 -1.35 -6.87 -9.20
N SER A 23 -2.44 -7.25 -8.53
CA SER A 23 -3.63 -6.41 -8.37
C SER A 23 -3.57 -5.72 -7.00
N VAL A 24 -3.90 -4.43 -6.97
CA VAL A 24 -3.98 -3.63 -5.73
C VAL A 24 -5.41 -3.17 -5.55
N ASP A 25 -6.08 -3.70 -4.53
CA ASP A 25 -7.39 -3.25 -4.08
C ASP A 25 -7.23 -2.26 -2.92
N VAL A 26 -7.93 -1.14 -2.99
CA VAL A 26 -7.97 -0.13 -1.93
C VAL A 26 -9.42 0.09 -1.53
N SER A 27 -9.75 -0.37 -0.33
CA SER A 27 -11.07 -0.23 0.28
C SER A 27 -11.00 0.72 1.46
N MET A 28 -11.94 1.65 1.58
CA MET A 28 -11.88 2.74 2.57
C MET A 28 -13.21 2.93 3.28
N SER A 29 -13.15 3.02 4.60
CA SER A 29 -14.29 3.37 5.46
C SER A 29 -14.10 4.77 6.08
N ALA A 30 -14.99 5.15 7.01
CA ALA A 30 -14.81 6.36 7.80
C ALA A 30 -13.58 6.29 8.73
N ILE A 31 -13.13 5.10 9.11
CA ILE A 31 -12.12 4.91 10.17
C ILE A 31 -10.85 4.23 9.64
N THR A 32 -10.97 3.37 8.64
CA THR A 32 -9.88 2.48 8.20
C THR A 32 -9.71 2.55 6.70
N VAL A 33 -8.45 2.52 6.26
CA VAL A 33 -8.09 2.22 4.87
C VAL A 33 -7.46 0.84 4.84
N GLN A 34 -8.03 -0.04 4.02
CA GLN A 34 -7.52 -1.37 3.78
C GLN A 34 -6.92 -1.43 2.37
N ILE A 35 -5.67 -1.85 2.29
CA ILE A 35 -4.96 -2.08 1.03
C ILE A 35 -4.66 -3.56 0.92
N THR A 36 -5.11 -4.20 -0.15
CA THR A 36 -4.84 -5.60 -0.43
C THR A 36 -4.06 -5.71 -1.73
N VAL A 37 -2.88 -6.31 -1.67
CA VAL A 37 -2.06 -6.62 -2.84
C VAL A 37 -2.13 -8.11 -3.08
N THR A 38 -2.49 -8.52 -4.29
CA THR A 38 -2.66 -9.93 -4.66
C THR A 38 -1.89 -10.23 -5.94
N ALA A 39 -1.16 -11.34 -5.97
CA ALA A 39 -0.68 -11.95 -7.21
C ALA A 39 -1.32 -13.33 -7.36
N ALA A 40 -1.69 -13.67 -8.59
CA ALA A 40 -2.02 -15.06 -8.91
C ALA A 40 -0.80 -15.95 -8.67
N ASP A 41 -1.03 -17.19 -8.25
CA ASP A 41 0.00 -18.22 -8.32
C ASP A 41 -0.22 -18.98 -9.65
N PRO A 42 0.73 -18.94 -10.59
CA PRO A 42 0.60 -19.62 -11.87
C PRO A 42 0.42 -21.14 -11.75
N ALA A 43 0.90 -21.74 -10.64
CA ALA A 43 0.79 -23.16 -10.39
C ALA A 43 -0.51 -23.55 -9.70
N ASP A 44 -1.15 -22.64 -8.96
CA ASP A 44 -2.40 -22.91 -8.23
C ASP A 44 -3.20 -21.62 -7.95
N PRO A 45 -4.23 -21.29 -8.75
CA PRO A 45 -5.06 -20.11 -8.54
C PRO A 45 -5.74 -20.02 -7.16
N ALA A 46 -5.91 -21.15 -6.45
CA ALA A 46 -6.45 -21.17 -5.10
C ALA A 46 -5.43 -20.73 -4.02
N LYS A 47 -4.16 -20.60 -4.38
CA LYS A 47 -3.05 -20.17 -3.50
C LYS A 47 -2.50 -18.80 -3.90
N ALA A 48 -3.38 -17.88 -4.29
CA ALA A 48 -2.98 -16.51 -4.55
C ALA A 48 -2.12 -15.98 -3.39
N ARG A 49 -0.97 -15.39 -3.73
CA ARG A 49 -0.14 -14.71 -2.74
C ARG A 49 -0.81 -13.38 -2.48
N TYR A 50 -1.05 -13.03 -1.23
CA TYR A 50 -1.65 -11.75 -0.90
C TYR A 50 -1.08 -11.15 0.38
N CYS A 51 -1.17 -9.83 0.45
CA CYS A 51 -0.80 -9.03 1.60
C CYS A 51 -1.90 -8.01 1.85
N THR A 52 -2.48 -8.01 3.05
CA THR A 52 -3.48 -7.02 3.45
C THR A 52 -2.93 -6.13 4.55
N ILE A 53 -3.12 -4.82 4.38
CA ILE A 53 -2.69 -3.78 5.30
C ILE A 53 -3.93 -3.00 5.72
N ALA A 54 -4.15 -2.87 7.03
CA ALA A 54 -5.19 -2.01 7.57
C ALA A 54 -4.54 -0.84 8.33
N LEU A 55 -4.95 0.38 7.96
CA LEU A 55 -4.40 1.64 8.46
C LEU A 55 -5.54 2.47 9.05
N PRO A 56 -5.33 3.22 10.15
CA PRO A 56 -6.25 4.29 10.51
C PRO A 56 -6.28 5.34 9.38
N ARG A 57 -7.48 5.70 8.93
CA ARG A 57 -7.69 6.64 7.81
C ARG A 57 -7.02 7.99 8.09
N ASP A 58 -7.22 8.54 9.28
CA ASP A 58 -6.69 9.86 9.62
C ASP A 58 -5.17 9.86 9.68
N ALA A 59 -4.57 8.76 10.14
CA ALA A 59 -3.12 8.61 10.15
C ALA A 59 -2.56 8.55 8.71
N LEU A 60 -3.24 7.84 7.80
CA LEU A 60 -2.85 7.83 6.39
C LEU A 60 -2.98 9.22 5.77
N LEU A 61 -4.11 9.91 5.97
CA LEU A 61 -4.33 11.25 5.43
C LEU A 61 -3.26 12.25 5.92
N ALA A 62 -2.94 12.22 7.22
CA ALA A 62 -1.90 13.06 7.79
C ALA A 62 -0.51 12.75 7.19
N ALA A 63 -0.17 11.48 7.03
CA ALA A 63 1.10 11.06 6.42
C ALA A 63 1.19 11.47 4.95
N MET A 64 0.09 11.31 4.18
CA MET A 64 0.01 11.72 2.78
C MET A 64 0.13 13.25 2.63
N ALA A 65 -0.55 14.01 3.49
CA ALA A 65 -0.43 15.47 3.52
C ALA A 65 1.01 15.90 3.83
N ALA A 66 1.65 15.29 4.84
CA ALA A 66 3.05 15.56 5.18
C ALA A 66 4.01 15.21 4.02
N ALA A 67 3.79 14.07 3.36
CA ALA A 67 4.58 13.64 2.21
C ALA A 67 4.40 14.56 0.99
N SER A 68 3.22 15.15 0.79
CA SER A 68 2.95 16.07 -0.32
C SER A 68 3.75 17.38 -0.25
N VAL A 69 4.23 17.75 0.94
CA VAL A 69 5.10 18.92 1.17
C VAL A 69 6.56 18.59 0.81
N GLN A 70 6.92 17.30 0.71
CA GLN A 70 8.27 16.89 0.33
C GLN A 70 8.46 17.00 -1.18
N LYS A 71 9.46 17.79 -1.59
CA LYS A 71 9.89 17.90 -2.99
C LYS A 71 10.43 16.54 -3.42
N ALA A 72 9.89 15.96 -4.50
CA ALA A 72 10.47 14.74 -5.04
C ALA A 72 11.95 14.99 -5.42
N PRO A 73 12.85 14.01 -5.22
CA PRO A 73 14.27 14.15 -5.54
C PRO A 73 14.53 14.55 -7.02
N ASP A 74 13.54 14.30 -7.89
CA ASP A 74 13.59 14.46 -9.34
C ASP A 74 12.91 15.75 -9.83
N GLY A 75 12.37 16.57 -8.93
CA GLY A 75 11.61 17.79 -9.28
C GLY A 75 10.24 17.57 -9.93
N LYS A 76 9.84 16.32 -10.18
CA LYS A 76 8.47 15.95 -10.59
C LYS A 76 7.58 16.00 -9.36
N ALA A 77 6.39 16.60 -9.45
CA ALA A 77 5.51 16.79 -8.31
C ALA A 77 5.31 15.47 -7.53
N GLY A 78 5.77 15.45 -6.28
CA GLY A 78 5.42 14.42 -5.32
C GLY A 78 3.90 14.45 -5.11
N LEU A 79 3.31 13.27 -4.89
CA LEU A 79 1.87 13.03 -4.69
C LEU A 79 1.10 14.28 -4.21
N ARG A 80 0.20 14.79 -5.05
CA ARG A 80 -0.69 15.91 -4.71
C ARG A 80 -1.97 15.36 -4.11
N LEU A 81 -2.25 15.71 -2.85
CA LEU A 81 -3.55 15.47 -2.24
C LEU A 81 -4.60 16.35 -2.95
N VAL A 82 -5.62 15.72 -3.52
CA VAL A 82 -6.79 16.41 -4.08
C VAL A 82 -7.96 16.14 -3.14
N ILE A 83 -8.45 17.20 -2.50
CA ILE A 83 -9.65 17.14 -1.65
C ILE A 83 -10.85 17.42 -2.56
N PRO A 84 -11.80 16.48 -2.74
CA PRO A 84 -13.01 16.75 -3.50
C PRO A 84 -13.93 17.71 -2.73
N GLU A 85 -14.57 18.63 -3.46
CA GLU A 85 -15.61 19.56 -2.96
C GLU A 85 -16.89 18.84 -2.53
#